data_AF-A0A7W0HLT6-F1
#
_entry.id   AF-A0A7W0HLT6-F1
#
_cell.length_a   1.000
_cell.length_b   1.000
_cell.length_c   1.000
_cell.angle_alpha   90.00
_cell.angle_beta   90.00
_cell.angle_gamma   90.00
#
_symmetry.space_group_name_H-M   'P 1'
#
loop_
_entity.id
_entity.type
_entity.pdbx_description
1 polymer ?
#
loop_
_entity_poly.entity_id
_entity_poly.type
_entity_poly.pdbx_seq_one_letter_code
_entity_poly.pdbx_strand_id
1 'polypeptide(L)'
;MNIGQYSFSEFMELARRFHGYPAPGLLIGGYMVEAAKEKLPEGTLFEAVVETGKCLPDAVQLLTLCSTGNSWMKVINLGRYALSLYDKYTFAGWRVSIELDKLEDFQEIRDWFLKRTTKQEQDTDRLFAEIEAAGDQYLSVMPVNVRQRLVKKPEMGDIAVCAACGEAYPKKDGSICRGCQGEAPYRHVLDHDCLAEQPAPEIAAVPVEEAVGKKALHDMTRIVPGVSKGPEFKAGQEISAGDLCRLQQMGRSRVYVEDAPVSSDRWIHENDAVLAFAEKMAGPNVYYPAPPAEGKINFHASVTGLLSIDTAALENFNLVPNVMCTSRQNNILVEKDKPFAGSRAIPLYLDRSHFEHALETIEKPPLFTVLPIKPAKVGILVTGTEVYRGLIEDKFEPVIRRKVEYFNCQVVHAAVSADEADQIAQEVSNLLACGADLIITTAGLSVDPDDQTHTGLIRAGLEDVLYGAPILPGAMTLVGRINHARVLGVPACALFHKTTSLDLILPRLLAGQHLTRKDMAAYAQGGFCLSCKACTFPKCPFGK
;
A
#
# COMPACT_ATOMS: atom_id res chain seq x y z
N MET A 1 29.33 -17.16 -40.69
CA MET A 1 29.62 -15.98 -39.82
C MET A 1 30.07 -16.50 -38.47
N ASN A 2 31.13 -15.95 -37.87
CA ASN A 2 31.58 -16.34 -36.53
C ASN A 2 30.66 -15.72 -35.45
N ILE A 3 30.56 -16.38 -34.30
CA ILE A 3 29.88 -15.85 -33.12
C ILE A 3 30.94 -15.24 -32.21
N GLY A 4 31.24 -13.96 -32.47
CA GLY A 4 32.30 -13.22 -31.80
C GLY A 4 33.66 -13.84 -32.12
N GLN A 5 34.35 -14.32 -31.09
CA GLN A 5 35.64 -14.99 -31.24
C GLN A 5 35.56 -16.49 -31.59
N TYR A 6 34.35 -17.06 -31.61
CA TYR A 6 34.14 -18.50 -31.81
C TYR A 6 33.62 -18.78 -33.22
N SER A 7 34.12 -19.85 -33.84
CA SER A 7 33.40 -20.50 -34.94
C SER A 7 32.08 -21.10 -34.43
N PHE A 8 31.16 -21.43 -35.34
CA PHE A 8 29.87 -22.01 -34.96
C PHE A 8 30.03 -23.33 -34.18
N SER A 9 30.94 -24.20 -34.61
CA SER A 9 31.24 -25.47 -33.93
C SER A 9 31.87 -25.29 -32.55
N GLU A 10 32.76 -24.31 -32.37
CA GLU A 10 33.31 -23.95 -31.05
C GLU A 10 32.23 -23.40 -30.13
N PHE A 11 31.34 -22.54 -30.64
CA PHE A 11 30.23 -22.02 -29.85
C PHE A 11 29.20 -23.11 -29.50
N MET A 12 28.95 -24.08 -30.38
CA MET A 12 28.13 -25.24 -30.06
C MET A 12 28.70 -26.07 -28.92
N GLU A 13 30.02 -26.27 -28.90
CA GLU A 13 30.68 -27.00 -27.81
C GLU A 13 30.64 -26.21 -26.50
N LEU A 14 30.81 -24.88 -26.57
CA LEU A 14 30.64 -24.00 -25.42
C LEU A 14 29.20 -24.05 -24.87
N ALA A 15 28.21 -23.96 -25.75
CA ALA A 15 26.79 -24.08 -25.43
C ALA A 15 26.46 -25.45 -24.80
N ARG A 16 27.03 -26.53 -25.33
CA ARG A 16 26.88 -27.89 -24.77
C ARG A 16 27.41 -27.96 -23.34
N ARG A 17 28.57 -27.38 -23.06
CA ARG A 17 29.19 -27.39 -21.71
C ARG A 17 28.42 -26.55 -20.69
N PHE A 18 27.89 -25.41 -21.10
CA PHE A 18 27.21 -24.47 -20.20
C PHE A 18 25.72 -24.81 -19.99
N HIS A 19 25.00 -25.11 -21.07
CA HIS A 19 23.55 -25.31 -21.08
C HIS A 19 23.15 -26.80 -21.06
N GLY A 20 24.13 -27.72 -21.10
CA GLY A 20 23.92 -29.17 -21.16
C GLY A 20 23.55 -29.71 -22.56
N TYR A 21 23.09 -28.84 -23.46
CA TYR A 21 22.75 -29.15 -24.85
C TYR A 21 22.89 -27.87 -25.72
N PRO A 22 23.40 -27.96 -26.96
CA PRO A 22 23.43 -26.81 -27.87
C PRO A 22 22.02 -26.46 -28.37
N ALA A 23 21.19 -25.87 -27.50
CA ALA A 23 19.81 -25.53 -27.81
C ALA A 23 19.77 -24.56 -29.00
N PRO A 24 18.91 -24.77 -30.03
CA PRO A 24 18.86 -23.89 -31.19
C PRO A 24 18.66 -22.41 -30.81
N GLY A 25 17.84 -22.14 -29.79
CA GLY A 25 17.66 -20.80 -29.27
C GLY A 25 18.94 -20.16 -28.70
N LEU A 26 19.80 -20.93 -28.04
CA LEU A 26 21.09 -20.45 -27.56
C LEU A 26 22.03 -20.12 -28.72
N LEU A 27 22.05 -20.96 -29.76
CA LEU A 27 22.85 -20.74 -30.97
C LEU A 27 22.42 -19.47 -31.72
N ILE A 28 21.12 -19.30 -31.94
CA ILE A 28 20.53 -18.07 -32.51
C ILE A 28 20.83 -16.87 -31.60
N GLY A 29 20.70 -17.07 -30.28
CA GLY A 29 21.03 -16.06 -29.29
C GLY A 29 22.47 -15.57 -29.38
N GLY A 30 23.40 -16.43 -29.78
CA GLY A 30 24.80 -16.05 -30.02
C GLY A 30 24.91 -14.98 -31.10
N TYR A 31 24.29 -15.19 -32.26
CA TYR A 31 24.22 -14.18 -33.32
C TYR A 31 23.49 -12.91 -32.87
N MET A 32 22.43 -13.04 -32.06
CA MET A 32 21.71 -11.88 -31.54
C MET A 32 22.57 -10.99 -30.62
N VAL A 33 23.42 -11.61 -29.79
CA VAL A 33 24.33 -10.86 -28.90
C VAL A 33 25.39 -10.12 -29.71
N GLU A 34 25.99 -10.77 -30.70
CA GLU A 34 27.01 -10.13 -31.54
C GLU A 34 26.40 -9.02 -32.40
N ALA A 35 25.22 -9.23 -32.99
CA ALA A 35 24.50 -8.19 -33.73
C ALA A 35 24.18 -6.96 -32.86
N ALA A 36 23.93 -7.14 -31.56
CA ALA A 36 23.77 -6.02 -30.63
C ALA A 36 25.11 -5.35 -30.29
N LYS A 37 26.17 -6.13 -30.05
CA LYS A 37 27.52 -5.64 -29.71
C LYS A 37 28.12 -4.80 -30.84
N GLU A 38 27.97 -5.24 -32.10
CA GLU A 38 28.48 -4.53 -33.27
C GLU A 38 27.91 -3.12 -33.43
N LYS A 39 26.72 -2.86 -32.88
CA LYS A 39 26.10 -1.54 -32.93
C LYS A 39 26.47 -0.63 -31.75
N LEU A 40 27.09 -1.19 -30.70
CA LEU A 40 27.57 -0.39 -29.58
C LEU A 40 28.93 0.23 -29.92
N PRO A 41 29.17 1.50 -29.54
CA PRO A 41 30.49 2.10 -29.67
C PRO A 41 31.58 1.29 -28.95
N GLU A 42 32.78 1.22 -29.53
CA GLU A 42 33.91 0.52 -28.91
C GLU A 42 34.21 1.10 -27.51
N GLY A 43 34.45 0.21 -26.54
CA GLY A 43 34.71 0.61 -25.15
C GLY A 43 33.46 0.94 -24.31
N THR A 44 32.25 0.82 -24.86
CA THR A 44 30.99 1.04 -24.11
C THR A 44 30.88 0.05 -22.94
N LEU A 45 30.65 0.57 -21.73
CA LEU A 45 30.23 -0.26 -20.60
C LEU A 45 28.73 -0.49 -20.69
N PHE A 46 28.33 -1.69 -21.10
CA PHE A 46 26.93 -2.04 -21.34
C PHE A 46 26.37 -3.03 -20.32
N GLU A 47 25.04 -3.01 -20.19
CA GLU A 47 24.21 -3.98 -19.48
C GLU A 47 23.21 -4.61 -20.45
N ALA A 48 22.52 -5.66 -20.02
CA ALA A 48 21.60 -6.44 -20.85
C ALA A 48 20.18 -6.54 -20.27
N VAL A 49 19.18 -6.43 -21.15
CA VAL A 49 17.79 -6.84 -20.87
C VAL A 49 17.42 -7.98 -21.81
N VAL A 50 16.87 -9.06 -21.27
CA VAL A 50 16.37 -10.19 -22.04
C VAL A 50 14.87 -10.33 -21.84
N GLU A 51 14.11 -10.44 -22.93
CA GLU A 51 12.64 -10.44 -22.91
C GLU A 51 12.01 -11.84 -22.65
N THR A 52 12.87 -12.84 -22.38
CA THR A 52 12.50 -14.25 -22.18
C THR A 52 13.51 -14.96 -21.29
N GLY A 53 13.05 -15.94 -20.51
CA GLY A 53 13.93 -16.86 -19.76
C GLY A 53 14.43 -18.06 -20.57
N LYS A 54 14.03 -18.20 -21.84
CA LYS A 54 14.28 -19.41 -22.65
C LYS A 54 15.60 -19.31 -23.41
N CYS A 55 16.68 -19.93 -22.89
CA CYS A 55 18.01 -20.07 -23.51
C CYS A 55 18.77 -18.76 -23.82
N LEU A 56 18.09 -17.70 -24.24
CA LEU A 56 18.66 -16.42 -24.61
C LEU A 56 19.48 -15.73 -23.51
N PRO A 57 19.10 -15.79 -22.20
CA PRO A 57 19.96 -15.29 -21.13
C PRO A 57 21.34 -15.97 -21.10
N ASP A 58 21.43 -17.23 -21.49
CA ASP A 58 22.69 -17.98 -21.48
C ASP A 58 23.61 -17.53 -22.61
N ALA A 59 23.06 -17.11 -23.77
CA ALA A 59 23.84 -16.53 -24.86
C ALA A 59 24.54 -15.26 -24.40
N VAL A 60 23.81 -14.39 -23.68
CA VAL A 60 24.37 -13.16 -23.10
C VAL A 60 25.47 -13.48 -22.09
N GLN A 61 25.25 -14.46 -21.20
CA GLN A 61 26.24 -14.85 -20.18
C GLN A 61 27.50 -15.48 -20.78
N LEU A 62 27.38 -16.22 -21.89
CA LEU A 62 28.52 -16.85 -22.56
C LEU A 62 29.38 -15.87 -23.35
N LEU A 63 28.77 -14.82 -23.92
CA LEU A 63 29.44 -13.91 -24.86
C LEU A 63 29.73 -12.52 -24.27
N THR A 64 29.31 -12.26 -23.04
CA THR A 64 29.49 -10.98 -22.35
C THR A 64 29.80 -11.19 -20.87
N LEU A 65 30.16 -10.10 -20.18
CA LEU A 65 30.28 -10.11 -18.72
C LEU A 65 28.92 -9.96 -18.00
N CYS A 66 27.82 -9.83 -18.73
CA CYS A 66 26.50 -9.59 -18.14
C CYS A 66 25.90 -10.91 -17.61
N SER A 67 25.58 -10.95 -16.32
CA SER A 67 24.88 -12.09 -15.71
C SER A 67 23.76 -11.64 -14.77
N THR A 68 22.86 -12.56 -14.44
CA THR A 68 21.88 -12.30 -13.38
C THR A 68 22.56 -12.14 -12.03
N GLY A 69 23.63 -12.91 -11.78
CA GLY A 69 24.39 -12.91 -10.53
C GLY A 69 25.09 -11.59 -10.22
N ASN A 70 25.71 -10.95 -11.21
CA ASN A 70 26.31 -9.61 -11.02
C ASN A 70 25.30 -8.46 -11.25
N SER A 71 24.04 -8.78 -11.54
CA SER A 71 22.94 -7.85 -11.83
C SER A 71 23.12 -7.00 -13.09
N TRP A 72 24.06 -7.34 -13.98
CA TRP A 72 24.25 -6.62 -15.26
C TRP A 72 23.36 -7.17 -16.38
N MET A 73 22.67 -8.29 -16.14
CA MET A 73 21.59 -8.79 -16.99
C MET A 73 20.29 -8.88 -16.22
N LYS A 74 19.20 -8.40 -16.82
CA LYS A 74 17.83 -8.59 -16.31
C LYS A 74 16.97 -9.37 -17.28
N VAL A 75 16.25 -10.37 -16.75
CA VAL A 75 15.22 -11.09 -17.49
C VAL A 75 13.87 -10.44 -17.18
N ILE A 76 13.30 -9.74 -18.16
CA ILE A 76 11.95 -9.17 -18.09
C ILE A 76 11.08 -10.02 -19.00
N ASN A 77 10.35 -10.98 -18.45
CA ASN A 77 9.61 -11.94 -19.27
C ASN A 77 8.39 -11.29 -19.95
N LEU A 78 8.56 -10.89 -21.21
CA LEU A 78 7.49 -10.41 -22.10
C LEU A 78 6.99 -11.50 -23.05
N GLY A 79 7.57 -12.70 -22.97
CA GLY A 79 7.30 -13.81 -23.87
C GLY A 79 7.90 -13.65 -25.28
N ARG A 80 8.73 -12.63 -25.50
CA ARG A 80 9.33 -12.30 -26.81
C ARG A 80 10.77 -12.81 -26.87
N TYR A 81 11.16 -13.39 -27.99
CA TYR A 81 12.54 -13.83 -28.20
C TYR A 81 13.40 -12.65 -28.64
N ALA A 82 13.82 -11.84 -27.66
CA ALA A 82 14.57 -10.62 -27.89
C ALA A 82 15.50 -10.30 -26.73
N LEU A 83 16.60 -9.61 -27.03
CA LEU A 83 17.51 -9.04 -26.06
C LEU A 83 17.85 -7.60 -26.44
N SER A 84 18.31 -6.82 -25.48
CA SER A 84 18.86 -5.48 -25.71
C SER A 84 20.17 -5.34 -24.95
N LEU A 85 21.21 -4.84 -25.61
CA LEU A 85 22.42 -4.35 -24.95
C LEU A 85 22.39 -2.82 -24.97
N TYR A 86 22.67 -2.19 -23.83
CA TYR A 86 22.54 -0.74 -23.67
C TYR A 86 23.67 -0.18 -22.81
N ASP A 87 24.09 1.05 -23.13
CA ASP A 87 25.07 1.78 -22.34
C ASP A 87 24.53 2.04 -20.92
N LYS A 88 25.34 1.71 -19.93
CA LYS A 88 24.98 1.73 -18.51
C LYS A 88 24.55 3.11 -18.00
N TYR A 89 25.06 4.19 -18.59
CA TYR A 89 24.87 5.54 -18.08
C TYR A 89 23.79 6.30 -18.84
N THR A 90 23.72 6.12 -20.16
CA THR A 90 22.78 6.82 -21.05
C THR A 90 21.48 6.04 -21.27
N PHE A 91 21.49 4.72 -20.99
CA PHE A 91 20.41 3.78 -21.29
C PHE A 91 20.07 3.64 -22.78
N ALA A 92 20.86 4.25 -23.67
CA ALA A 92 20.75 4.08 -25.10
C ALA A 92 21.37 2.74 -25.51
N GLY A 93 20.72 2.01 -26.39
CA GLY A 93 21.16 0.69 -26.79
C GLY A 93 20.48 0.17 -28.03
N TRP A 94 20.66 -1.12 -28.27
CA TRP A 94 20.16 -1.80 -29.45
C TRP A 94 19.41 -3.05 -29.03
N ARG A 95 18.17 -3.16 -29.50
CA ARG A 95 17.32 -4.33 -29.31
C ARG A 95 17.41 -5.21 -30.54
N VAL A 96 17.65 -6.50 -30.30
CA VAL A 96 17.71 -7.54 -31.32
C VAL A 96 16.57 -8.53 -31.12
N SER A 97 15.86 -8.84 -32.19
CA SER A 97 14.79 -9.85 -32.22
C SER A 97 14.73 -10.55 -33.57
N ILE A 98 14.04 -11.68 -33.63
CA ILE A 98 13.80 -12.41 -34.89
C ILE A 98 12.71 -11.71 -35.71
N GLU A 99 12.96 -11.50 -37.00
CA GLU A 99 12.03 -10.90 -37.96
C GLU A 99 11.31 -12.00 -38.74
N LEU A 100 10.01 -12.16 -38.52
CA LEU A 100 9.25 -13.31 -39.02
C LEU A 100 9.15 -13.38 -40.54
N ASP A 101 9.12 -12.23 -41.21
CA ASP A 101 8.99 -12.16 -42.67
C ASP A 101 10.28 -12.66 -43.36
N LYS A 102 11.44 -12.45 -42.73
CA LYS A 102 12.73 -12.95 -43.22
C LYS A 102 12.95 -14.44 -42.99
N LEU A 103 12.10 -15.09 -42.20
CA LEU A 103 12.17 -16.54 -41.99
C LEU A 103 11.56 -17.35 -43.14
N GLU A 104 10.97 -16.72 -44.16
CA GLU A 104 10.44 -17.45 -45.33
C GLU A 104 11.54 -18.19 -46.09
N ASP A 105 12.76 -17.66 -46.06
CA ASP A 105 13.95 -18.23 -46.68
C ASP A 105 14.65 -19.31 -45.81
N PHE A 106 14.21 -19.48 -44.55
CA PHE A 106 14.82 -20.39 -43.55
C PHE A 106 13.76 -21.27 -42.88
N GLN A 107 13.37 -22.35 -43.56
CA GLN A 107 12.20 -23.15 -43.19
C GLN A 107 12.41 -23.92 -41.88
N GLU A 108 13.60 -24.47 -41.63
CA GLU A 108 13.87 -25.24 -40.41
C GLU A 108 13.83 -24.33 -39.18
N ILE A 109 14.43 -23.13 -39.27
CA ILE A 109 14.39 -22.10 -38.23
C ILE A 109 12.95 -21.63 -38.00
N ARG A 110 12.19 -21.40 -39.08
CA ARG A 110 10.78 -20.98 -39.00
C ARG A 110 9.92 -22.01 -38.30
N ASP A 111 10.05 -23.28 -38.67
CA ASP A 111 9.25 -24.36 -38.13
C ASP A 111 9.60 -24.64 -36.67
N TRP A 112 10.89 -24.58 -36.31
CA TRP A 112 11.34 -24.64 -34.93
C TRP A 112 10.82 -23.46 -34.10
N PHE A 113 11.00 -22.22 -34.57
CA PHE A 113 10.69 -21.01 -33.83
C PHE A 113 9.18 -20.86 -33.59
N LEU A 114 8.38 -21.13 -34.62
CA LEU A 114 6.92 -21.09 -34.56
C LEU A 114 6.30 -22.40 -34.03
N LYS A 115 7.12 -23.39 -33.66
CA LYS A 115 6.69 -24.72 -33.17
C LYS A 115 5.70 -25.42 -34.12
N ARG A 116 5.96 -25.37 -35.42
CA ARG A 116 5.13 -26.01 -36.46
C ARG A 116 5.36 -27.51 -36.56
N THR A 117 6.53 -27.97 -36.15
CA THR A 117 6.90 -29.39 -36.07
C THR A 117 7.13 -29.82 -34.62
N THR A 118 6.81 -31.07 -34.31
CA THR A 118 7.09 -31.63 -32.98
C THR A 118 8.58 -31.90 -32.82
N LYS A 119 9.05 -32.04 -31.56
CA LYS A 119 10.47 -32.34 -31.28
C LYS A 119 10.97 -33.63 -31.93
N GLN A 120 10.09 -34.60 -32.21
CA GLN A 120 10.44 -35.87 -32.85
C GLN A 120 10.61 -35.74 -34.37
N GLU A 121 9.91 -34.78 -34.99
CA GLU A 121 9.93 -34.54 -36.44
C GLU A 121 11.02 -33.55 -36.85
N GLN A 122 11.67 -32.89 -35.88
CA GLN A 122 12.74 -31.91 -36.13
C GLN A 122 14.05 -32.61 -36.51
N ASP A 123 14.56 -32.26 -37.70
CA ASP A 123 15.92 -32.62 -38.10
C ASP A 123 16.90 -31.62 -37.48
N THR A 124 17.53 -32.03 -36.38
CA THR A 124 18.42 -31.16 -35.60
C THR A 124 19.67 -30.77 -36.37
N ASP A 125 20.23 -31.67 -37.18
CA ASP A 125 21.46 -31.41 -37.93
C ASP A 125 21.20 -30.42 -39.08
N ARG A 126 20.07 -30.57 -39.78
CA ARG A 126 19.62 -29.59 -40.78
C ARG A 126 19.31 -28.23 -40.17
N LEU A 127 18.64 -28.20 -39.02
CA LEU A 127 18.38 -26.95 -38.29
C LEU A 127 19.68 -26.24 -37.90
N PHE A 128 20.68 -26.96 -37.39
CA PHE A 128 21.97 -26.37 -37.03
C PHE A 128 22.72 -25.85 -38.25
N ALA A 129 22.75 -26.60 -39.34
CA ALA A 129 23.36 -26.16 -40.59
C ALA A 129 22.67 -24.89 -41.15
N GLU A 130 21.34 -24.82 -41.07
CA GLU A 130 20.58 -23.64 -41.50
C GLU A 130 20.87 -22.43 -40.59
N ILE A 131 20.96 -22.62 -39.27
CA ILE A 131 21.33 -21.55 -38.32
C ILE A 131 22.74 -21.00 -38.64
N GLU A 132 23.72 -21.88 -38.89
CA GLU A 132 25.09 -21.49 -39.24
C GLU A 132 25.16 -20.71 -40.55
N ALA A 133 24.42 -21.18 -41.57
CA ALA A 133 24.37 -20.56 -42.88
C ALA A 133 23.64 -19.21 -42.85
N ALA A 134 22.55 -19.11 -42.11
CA ALA A 134 21.72 -17.92 -42.00
C ALA A 134 22.40 -16.81 -41.19
N GLY A 135 23.10 -17.14 -40.10
CA GLY A 135 23.76 -16.17 -39.25
C GLY A 135 22.78 -15.14 -38.66
N ASP A 136 22.97 -13.86 -39.01
CA ASP A 136 22.18 -12.72 -38.55
C ASP A 136 21.12 -12.23 -39.56
N GLN A 137 21.00 -12.87 -40.73
CA GLN A 137 20.18 -12.37 -41.85
C GLN A 137 18.70 -12.14 -41.51
N TYR A 138 18.13 -12.96 -40.62
CA TYR A 138 16.74 -12.89 -40.18
C TYR A 138 16.55 -12.12 -38.86
N LEU A 139 17.58 -11.43 -38.40
CA LEU A 139 17.50 -10.60 -37.19
C LEU A 139 17.12 -9.16 -37.54
N SER A 140 16.30 -8.58 -36.68
CA SER A 140 15.98 -7.15 -36.66
C SER A 140 16.75 -6.50 -35.53
N VAL A 141 17.49 -5.44 -35.85
CA VAL A 141 18.30 -4.65 -34.91
C VAL A 141 17.80 -3.21 -34.93
N MET A 142 17.29 -2.72 -33.80
CA MET A 142 16.71 -1.38 -33.72
C MET A 142 17.23 -0.60 -32.50
N PRO A 143 17.41 0.73 -32.62
CA PRO A 143 17.84 1.55 -31.50
C PRO A 143 16.72 1.67 -30.46
N VAL A 144 17.08 1.61 -29.18
CA VAL A 144 16.16 1.69 -28.05
C VAL A 144 16.73 2.55 -26.93
N ASN A 145 15.84 3.08 -26.09
CA ASN A 145 16.20 3.68 -24.81
C ASN A 145 15.55 2.89 -23.67
N VAL A 146 16.36 2.29 -22.82
CA VAL A 146 15.90 1.38 -21.76
C VAL A 146 15.39 2.18 -20.57
N ARG A 147 14.16 1.88 -20.13
CA ARG A 147 13.52 2.60 -19.02
C ARG A 147 14.26 2.32 -17.70
N GLN A 148 14.95 3.32 -17.16
CA GLN A 148 15.74 3.24 -15.93
C GLN A 148 15.00 2.56 -14.77
N ARG A 149 13.71 2.85 -14.56
CA ARG A 149 12.89 2.25 -13.49
C ARG A 149 12.84 0.71 -13.52
N LEU A 150 13.04 0.09 -14.67
CA LEU A 150 13.00 -1.36 -14.84
C LEU A 150 14.38 -2.00 -14.66
N VAL A 151 15.45 -1.22 -14.88
CA VAL A 151 16.83 -1.72 -14.87
C VAL A 151 17.69 -1.26 -13.69
N LYS A 152 17.25 -0.29 -12.90
CA LYS A 152 17.96 0.10 -11.68
C LYS A 152 18.06 -1.07 -10.70
N LYS A 153 19.23 -1.25 -10.09
CA LYS A 153 19.44 -2.22 -9.01
C LYS A 153 18.69 -1.71 -7.76
N PRO A 154 17.84 -2.53 -7.12
CA PRO A 154 17.30 -2.17 -5.82
C PRO A 154 18.43 -2.18 -4.79
N GLU A 155 18.54 -1.10 -4.01
CA GLU A 155 19.47 -1.06 -2.88
C GLU A 155 19.02 -2.08 -1.83
N MET A 156 19.96 -2.87 -1.32
CA MET A 156 19.65 -3.90 -0.33
C MET A 156 19.25 -3.28 1.01
N GLY A 157 19.74 -2.07 1.30
CA GLY A 157 19.49 -1.38 2.57
C GLY A 157 20.12 -2.11 3.75
N ASP A 158 19.64 -1.78 4.95
CA ASP A 158 20.04 -2.46 6.19
C ASP A 158 19.47 -3.87 6.26
N ILE A 159 20.18 -4.76 6.96
CA ILE A 159 19.75 -6.14 7.20
C ILE A 159 19.20 -6.26 8.63
N ALA A 160 18.02 -6.87 8.76
CA ALA A 160 17.36 -7.17 10.02
C ALA A 160 17.18 -8.68 10.20
N VAL A 161 16.85 -9.11 11.42
CA VAL A 161 16.51 -10.51 11.75
C VAL A 161 15.00 -10.65 11.78
N CYS A 162 14.44 -11.61 11.04
CA CYS A 162 12.99 -11.81 10.95
C CYS A 162 12.42 -12.27 12.29
N ALA A 163 11.43 -11.55 12.83
CA ALA A 163 10.79 -11.89 14.10
C ALA A 163 10.00 -13.22 14.07
N ALA A 164 9.66 -13.71 12.87
CA ALA A 164 8.91 -14.96 12.69
C ALA A 164 9.82 -16.19 12.47
N CYS A 165 10.82 -16.11 11.58
CA CYS A 165 11.70 -17.26 11.27
C CYS A 165 13.14 -17.15 11.77
N GLY A 166 13.57 -15.98 12.26
CA GLY A 166 14.94 -15.74 12.73
C GLY A 166 15.99 -15.57 11.61
N GLU A 167 15.60 -15.56 10.34
CA GLU A 167 16.54 -15.39 9.22
C GLU A 167 16.87 -13.91 8.96
N ALA A 168 18.07 -13.66 8.45
CA ALA A 168 18.50 -12.32 8.03
C ALA A 168 17.81 -11.93 6.71
N TYR A 169 17.25 -10.72 6.65
CA TYR A 169 16.54 -10.21 5.48
C TYR A 169 16.69 -8.68 5.33
N PRO A 170 16.43 -8.10 4.14
CA PRO A 170 16.40 -6.65 3.95
C PRO A 170 15.32 -5.98 4.81
N LYS A 171 15.71 -5.06 5.72
CA LYS A 171 14.78 -4.36 6.63
C LYS A 171 13.65 -3.62 5.90
N LYS A 172 13.91 -3.16 4.67
CA LYS A 172 12.91 -2.48 3.82
C LYS A 172 11.71 -3.35 3.45
N ASP A 173 11.82 -4.67 3.57
CA ASP A 173 10.76 -5.60 3.16
C ASP A 173 9.63 -5.68 4.19
N GLY A 174 9.79 -5.13 5.40
CA GLY A 174 8.77 -5.12 6.47
C GLY A 174 9.37 -5.47 7.83
N SER A 175 8.53 -5.80 8.81
CA SER A 175 8.97 -6.30 10.13
C SER A 175 9.27 -7.80 10.17
N ILE A 176 8.85 -8.53 9.14
CA ILE A 176 9.19 -9.94 8.88
C ILE A 176 9.61 -10.11 7.43
N CYS A 177 10.36 -11.17 7.11
CA CYS A 177 10.82 -11.42 5.73
C CYS A 177 9.66 -11.75 4.79
N ARG A 178 9.83 -11.49 3.47
CA ARG A 178 8.81 -11.79 2.44
C ARG A 178 8.33 -13.24 2.45
N GLY A 179 9.22 -14.17 2.84
CA GLY A 179 8.86 -15.58 3.04
C GLY A 179 7.73 -15.73 4.07
N CYS A 180 7.91 -15.16 5.27
CA CYS A 180 6.90 -15.17 6.34
C CYS A 180 5.67 -14.30 6.04
N GLN A 181 5.77 -13.35 5.10
CA GLN A 181 4.60 -12.60 4.59
C GLN A 181 3.75 -13.42 3.60
N GLY A 182 4.16 -14.65 3.26
CA GLY A 182 3.44 -15.54 2.36
C GLY A 182 4.00 -15.63 0.95
N GLU A 183 5.18 -15.05 0.68
CA GLU A 183 5.84 -15.14 -0.62
C GLU A 183 6.84 -16.31 -0.74
N ALA A 184 6.96 -17.14 0.30
CA ALA A 184 7.82 -18.33 0.24
C ALA A 184 7.35 -19.27 -0.88
N PRO A 185 8.25 -19.74 -1.77
CA PRO A 185 7.88 -20.64 -2.87
C PRO A 185 7.63 -22.08 -2.41
N TYR A 186 7.72 -22.34 -1.11
CA TYR A 186 7.57 -23.63 -0.46
C TYR A 186 6.63 -23.50 0.74
N ARG A 187 5.98 -24.61 1.11
CA ARG A 187 5.28 -24.76 2.40
C ARG A 187 6.18 -25.56 3.31
N HIS A 188 6.25 -25.23 4.59
CA HIS A 188 6.95 -26.12 5.51
C HIS A 188 6.13 -27.40 5.65
N VAL A 189 6.79 -28.55 5.50
CA VAL A 189 6.13 -29.87 5.62
C VAL A 189 5.56 -30.07 7.04
N LEU A 190 6.02 -29.26 8.01
CA LEU A 190 5.57 -29.22 9.40
C LEU A 190 4.50 -28.13 9.68
N ASP A 191 4.04 -27.36 8.68
CA ASP A 191 2.97 -26.36 8.83
C ASP A 191 1.59 -26.97 9.14
N HIS A 192 1.50 -28.30 9.31
CA HIS A 192 0.30 -28.89 9.93
C HIS A 192 0.11 -28.44 11.38
N ASP A 193 1.17 -27.90 12.00
CA ASP A 193 1.11 -27.23 13.29
C ASP A 193 1.25 -25.70 13.09
N CYS A 194 0.32 -25.05 12.38
CA CYS A 194 0.11 -23.60 12.58
C CYS A 194 -0.32 -23.27 14.04
N LEU A 195 -0.56 -24.30 14.85
CA LEU A 195 -0.72 -24.30 16.30
C LEU A 195 0.53 -24.78 17.04
N ALA A 196 1.67 -24.99 16.36
CA ALA A 196 2.92 -25.42 16.96
C ALA A 196 3.19 -24.55 18.18
N GLU A 197 3.36 -25.20 19.33
CA GLU A 197 3.49 -24.54 20.62
C GLU A 197 4.51 -23.42 20.51
N GLN A 198 3.98 -22.20 20.45
CA GLN A 198 4.78 -21.00 20.63
C GLN A 198 5.52 -21.19 21.95
N PRO A 199 6.81 -20.85 22.02
CA PRO A 199 7.50 -20.89 23.30
C PRO A 199 6.65 -20.08 24.29
N ALA A 200 6.28 -20.72 25.38
CA ALA A 200 5.49 -20.14 26.44
C ALA A 200 6.24 -20.39 27.75
N PRO A 201 6.14 -19.48 28.73
CA PRO A 201 6.72 -19.76 30.03
C PRO A 201 6.06 -20.99 30.65
N GLU A 202 6.85 -21.76 31.41
CA GLU A 202 6.30 -22.80 32.27
C GLU A 202 5.39 -22.15 33.33
N ILE A 203 4.09 -22.38 33.21
CA ILE A 203 3.07 -21.89 34.13
C ILE A 203 2.36 -23.06 34.82
N ALA A 204 2.18 -22.96 36.13
CA ALA A 204 1.59 -24.04 36.92
C ALA A 204 0.08 -24.12 36.70
N ALA A 205 -0.41 -25.29 36.26
CA ALA A 205 -1.83 -25.61 36.19
C ALA A 205 -2.16 -26.76 37.13
N VAL A 206 -3.21 -26.59 37.93
CA VAL A 206 -3.74 -27.63 38.83
C VAL A 206 -5.17 -28.00 38.46
N PRO A 207 -5.62 -29.23 38.76
CA PRO A 207 -7.04 -29.56 38.76
C PRO A 207 -7.86 -28.55 39.58
N VAL A 208 -9.10 -28.28 39.18
CA VAL A 208 -9.94 -27.25 39.84
C VAL A 208 -10.17 -27.56 41.33
N GLU A 209 -10.16 -28.83 41.70
CA GLU A 209 -10.29 -29.33 43.07
C GLU A 209 -9.08 -28.98 43.95
N GLU A 210 -7.89 -28.90 43.34
CA GLU A 210 -6.63 -28.56 43.99
C GLU A 210 -6.33 -27.06 43.95
N ALA A 211 -7.19 -26.27 43.31
CA ALA A 211 -7.04 -24.81 43.22
C ALA A 211 -7.43 -24.08 44.51
N VAL A 212 -8.16 -24.72 45.43
CA VAL A 212 -8.61 -24.11 46.68
C VAL A 212 -7.42 -23.63 47.53
N GLY A 213 -7.46 -22.37 47.97
CA GLY A 213 -6.40 -21.73 48.74
C GLY A 213 -5.22 -21.25 47.89
N LYS A 214 -5.24 -21.47 46.57
CA LYS A 214 -4.27 -20.90 45.63
C LYS A 214 -4.79 -19.61 45.01
N LYS A 215 -3.89 -18.82 44.43
CA LYS A 215 -4.24 -17.58 43.70
C LYS A 215 -4.33 -17.82 42.21
N ALA A 216 -5.35 -17.26 41.57
CA ALA A 216 -5.51 -17.32 40.12
C ALA A 216 -4.38 -16.55 39.41
N LEU A 217 -3.75 -17.16 38.40
CA LEU A 217 -2.66 -16.54 37.63
C LEU A 217 -3.14 -15.41 36.71
N HIS A 218 -4.37 -15.50 36.19
CA HIS A 218 -4.92 -14.55 35.21
C HIS A 218 -6.43 -14.38 35.41
N ASP A 219 -6.97 -13.33 34.80
CA ASP A 219 -8.41 -13.07 34.77
C ASP A 219 -9.15 -14.20 34.05
N MET A 220 -10.23 -14.71 34.66
CA MET A 220 -11.06 -15.76 34.07
C MET A 220 -12.45 -15.22 33.77
N THR A 221 -12.72 -14.98 32.49
CA THR A 221 -14.02 -14.46 32.01
C THR A 221 -15.11 -15.50 32.10
N ARG A 222 -16.27 -15.13 32.67
CA ARG A 222 -17.52 -15.88 32.53
C ARG A 222 -18.36 -15.27 31.41
N ILE A 223 -18.86 -16.12 30.52
CA ILE A 223 -19.73 -15.71 29.42
C ILE A 223 -21.09 -16.34 29.64
N VAL A 224 -22.10 -15.50 29.85
CA VAL A 224 -23.50 -15.90 29.84
C VAL A 224 -24.13 -15.29 28.59
N PRO A 225 -24.35 -16.08 27.52
CA PRO A 225 -24.83 -15.58 26.24
C PRO A 225 -26.07 -14.69 26.38
N GLY A 226 -26.01 -13.48 25.83
CA GLY A 226 -27.11 -12.51 25.88
C GLY A 226 -27.31 -11.80 27.23
N VAL A 227 -26.56 -12.15 28.28
CA VAL A 227 -26.71 -11.58 29.62
C VAL A 227 -25.46 -10.82 30.06
N SER A 228 -24.30 -11.49 30.10
CA SER A 228 -23.07 -10.88 30.61
C SER A 228 -21.82 -11.49 30.00
N LYS A 229 -20.77 -10.67 29.91
CA LYS A 229 -19.40 -11.09 29.58
C LYS A 229 -18.43 -10.24 30.39
N GLY A 230 -17.68 -10.86 31.28
CA GLY A 230 -16.69 -10.16 32.10
C GLY A 230 -15.88 -11.10 33.00
N PRO A 231 -14.78 -10.60 33.60
CA PRO A 231 -13.95 -11.37 34.52
C PRO A 231 -14.76 -11.74 35.77
N GLU A 232 -14.91 -13.05 36.02
CA GLU A 232 -15.53 -13.59 37.24
C GLU A 232 -14.47 -13.78 38.33
N PHE A 233 -13.26 -14.17 37.92
CA PHE A 233 -12.07 -14.26 38.77
C PHE A 233 -11.03 -13.29 38.25
N LYS A 234 -10.32 -12.62 39.15
CA LYS A 234 -9.21 -11.72 38.82
C LYS A 234 -7.86 -12.35 39.10
N ALA A 235 -6.84 -11.97 38.35
CA ALA A 235 -5.45 -12.29 38.66
C ALA A 235 -5.12 -11.93 40.13
N GLY A 236 -4.43 -12.83 40.83
CA GLY A 236 -4.08 -12.72 42.25
C GLY A 236 -5.21 -13.03 43.24
N GLN A 237 -6.45 -13.27 42.78
CA GLN A 237 -7.57 -13.64 43.65
C GLN A 237 -7.37 -15.04 44.22
N GLU A 238 -7.52 -15.18 45.54
CA GLU A 238 -7.55 -16.49 46.21
C GLU A 238 -8.85 -17.25 45.86
N ILE A 239 -8.69 -18.51 45.46
CA ILE A 239 -9.79 -19.39 45.06
C ILE A 239 -10.33 -20.09 46.30
N SER A 240 -11.59 -19.85 46.66
CA SER A 240 -12.24 -20.46 47.82
C SER A 240 -12.93 -21.78 47.46
N ALA A 241 -13.30 -22.58 48.47
CA ALA A 241 -14.09 -23.80 48.24
C ALA A 241 -15.45 -23.51 47.55
N GLY A 242 -16.03 -22.33 47.78
CA GLY A 242 -17.28 -21.90 47.15
C GLY A 242 -17.15 -21.54 45.67
N ASP A 243 -15.92 -21.39 45.16
CA ASP A 243 -15.62 -21.04 43.77
C ASP A 243 -15.61 -22.24 42.82
N LEU A 244 -15.50 -23.47 43.32
CA LEU A 244 -15.32 -24.67 42.52
C LEU A 244 -16.46 -24.86 41.53
N CYS A 245 -17.69 -24.78 42.02
CA CYS A 245 -18.88 -24.93 41.18
C CYS A 245 -18.93 -23.83 40.10
N ARG A 246 -18.51 -22.60 40.41
CA ARG A 246 -18.44 -21.51 39.43
C ARG A 246 -17.40 -21.79 38.35
N LEU A 247 -16.18 -22.19 38.73
CA LEU A 247 -15.11 -22.52 37.79
C LEU A 247 -15.51 -23.69 36.87
N GLN A 248 -16.16 -24.72 37.41
CA GLN A 248 -16.69 -25.84 36.62
C GLN A 248 -17.81 -25.39 35.68
N GLN A 249 -18.73 -24.53 36.12
CA GLN A 249 -19.77 -23.95 35.26
C GLN A 249 -19.20 -23.05 34.16
N MET A 250 -18.01 -22.47 34.36
CA MET A 250 -17.24 -21.76 33.35
C MET A 250 -16.49 -22.70 32.39
N GLY A 251 -16.65 -24.03 32.55
CA GLY A 251 -16.02 -25.04 31.72
C GLY A 251 -14.55 -25.32 32.06
N ARG A 252 -14.07 -24.92 33.24
CA ARG A 252 -12.67 -25.11 33.63
C ARG A 252 -12.48 -26.41 34.41
N SER A 253 -11.70 -27.33 33.85
CA SER A 253 -11.20 -28.54 34.52
C SER A 253 -9.83 -28.34 35.17
N ARG A 254 -9.08 -27.32 34.73
CA ARG A 254 -7.77 -26.93 35.26
C ARG A 254 -7.72 -25.42 35.42
N VAL A 255 -7.01 -24.96 36.45
CA VAL A 255 -6.80 -23.55 36.75
C VAL A 255 -5.30 -23.28 36.84
N TYR A 256 -4.87 -22.20 36.20
CA TYR A 256 -3.49 -21.74 36.31
C TYR A 256 -3.33 -20.89 37.56
N VAL A 257 -2.31 -21.17 38.35
CA VAL A 257 -2.11 -20.60 39.69
C VAL A 257 -0.73 -19.96 39.84
N GLU A 258 -0.64 -18.96 40.70
CA GLU A 258 0.62 -18.29 41.06
C GLU A 258 1.48 -19.17 41.99
N ASP A 259 1.91 -20.36 41.54
CA ASP A 259 2.76 -21.25 42.34
C ASP A 259 4.27 -20.96 42.16
N ALA A 260 4.67 -20.26 41.09
CA ALA A 260 6.04 -19.80 40.85
C ALA A 260 6.03 -18.50 40.02
N PRO A 261 6.96 -17.55 40.27
CA PRO A 261 7.11 -16.40 39.38
C PRO A 261 7.51 -16.90 37.99
N VAL A 262 6.89 -16.37 36.95
CA VAL A 262 7.31 -16.60 35.56
C VAL A 262 8.72 -16.04 35.40
N SER A 263 9.70 -16.92 35.60
CA SER A 263 11.12 -16.59 35.65
C SER A 263 11.68 -16.49 34.25
N SER A 264 11.83 -15.27 33.74
CA SER A 264 13.00 -14.80 32.98
C SER A 264 12.76 -13.40 32.43
N ASP A 265 13.84 -12.63 32.21
CA ASP A 265 13.81 -11.38 31.46
C ASP A 265 13.12 -11.54 30.10
N ARG A 266 13.00 -12.75 29.56
CA ARG A 266 12.42 -13.05 28.25
C ARG A 266 10.91 -12.80 28.13
N TRP A 267 10.12 -12.84 29.21
CA TRP A 267 8.66 -12.78 29.13
C TRP A 267 8.10 -11.47 29.67
N ILE A 268 7.05 -10.97 29.01
CA ILE A 268 6.35 -9.75 29.41
C ILE A 268 4.86 -10.07 29.56
N HIS A 269 4.29 -9.74 30.71
CA HIS A 269 2.86 -9.97 30.96
C HIS A 269 1.98 -9.14 30.00
N GLU A 270 0.88 -9.72 29.54
CA GLU A 270 0.01 -9.14 28.50
C GLU A 270 -0.45 -7.69 28.80
N ASN A 271 -0.73 -7.40 30.07
CA ASN A 271 -1.18 -6.07 30.50
C ASN A 271 -0.05 -5.05 30.45
N ASP A 272 1.18 -5.45 30.76
CA ASP A 272 2.35 -4.56 30.70
C ASP A 272 2.73 -4.29 29.23
N ALA A 273 2.68 -5.34 28.40
CA ALA A 273 2.94 -5.22 26.97
C ALA A 273 1.96 -4.24 26.29
N VAL A 274 0.65 -4.43 26.51
CA VAL A 274 -0.37 -3.60 25.87
C VAL A 274 -0.38 -2.15 26.38
N LEU A 275 0.01 -1.93 27.64
CA LEU A 275 0.18 -0.57 28.19
C LEU A 275 1.31 0.16 27.49
N ALA A 276 2.48 -0.46 27.36
CA ALA A 276 3.62 0.12 26.66
C ALA A 276 3.33 0.36 25.16
N PHE A 277 2.58 -0.54 24.50
CA PHE A 277 2.09 -0.29 23.16
C PHE A 277 1.20 0.96 23.10
N ALA A 278 0.26 1.10 24.03
CA ALA A 278 -0.64 2.25 24.08
C ALA A 278 0.08 3.57 24.29
N GLU A 279 1.06 3.59 25.20
CA GLU A 279 1.92 4.75 25.45
C GLU A 279 2.66 5.20 24.19
N LYS A 280 3.20 4.26 23.41
CA LYS A 280 3.91 4.58 22.17
C LYS A 280 2.97 4.96 21.02
N MET A 281 1.77 4.37 20.97
CA MET A 281 0.81 4.58 19.89
C MET A 281 0.01 5.88 20.03
N ALA A 282 -0.34 6.30 21.26
CA ALA A 282 -1.23 7.42 21.48
C ALA A 282 -0.52 8.76 21.28
N GLY A 283 -1.10 9.61 20.44
CA GLY A 283 -0.64 10.96 20.15
C GLY A 283 -1.57 12.05 20.70
N PRO A 284 -1.39 13.28 20.20
CA PRO A 284 -2.24 14.40 20.56
C PRO A 284 -3.73 14.06 20.40
N ASN A 285 -4.47 14.44 21.44
CA ASN A 285 -5.92 14.24 21.56
C ASN A 285 -6.40 12.78 21.58
N VAL A 286 -5.51 11.81 21.79
CA VAL A 286 -5.86 10.40 22.01
C VAL A 286 -5.64 10.05 23.48
N TYR A 287 -6.59 9.34 24.07
CA TYR A 287 -6.42 8.74 25.40
C TYR A 287 -6.81 7.27 25.39
N TYR A 288 -6.35 6.53 26.39
CA TYR A 288 -6.70 5.13 26.59
C TYR A 288 -6.95 4.89 28.10
N PRO A 289 -8.05 4.21 28.47
CA PRO A 289 -8.29 3.87 29.86
C PRO A 289 -7.24 2.89 30.38
N ALA A 290 -6.71 3.15 31.57
CA ALA A 290 -5.80 2.29 32.33
C ALA A 290 -6.38 2.01 33.74
N PRO A 291 -6.00 0.89 34.39
CA PRO A 291 -5.12 -0.18 33.90
C PRO A 291 -5.77 -1.03 32.79
N PRO A 292 -4.98 -1.64 31.89
CA PRO A 292 -5.50 -2.63 30.95
C PRO A 292 -5.96 -3.89 31.69
N ALA A 293 -6.83 -4.66 31.04
CA ALA A 293 -7.35 -5.92 31.57
C ALA A 293 -7.44 -6.96 30.44
N GLU A 294 -7.12 -8.23 30.76
CA GLU A 294 -7.10 -9.35 29.80
C GLU A 294 -6.24 -9.08 28.55
N GLY A 295 -5.13 -8.35 28.70
CA GLY A 295 -4.25 -7.97 27.59
C GLY A 295 -4.87 -6.96 26.63
N LYS A 296 -5.91 -6.21 27.07
CA LYS A 296 -6.72 -5.35 26.20
C LYS A 296 -6.63 -3.88 26.57
N ILE A 297 -6.48 -3.06 25.53
CA ILE A 297 -6.65 -1.61 25.63
C ILE A 297 -7.38 -1.03 24.42
N ASN A 298 -8.20 0.00 24.63
CA ASN A 298 -8.93 0.70 23.57
C ASN A 298 -8.57 2.19 23.59
N PHE A 299 -8.35 2.76 22.42
CA PHE A 299 -8.04 4.17 22.22
C PHE A 299 -9.32 4.96 21.93
N HIS A 300 -9.40 6.13 22.54
CA HIS A 300 -10.55 7.03 22.51
C HIS A 300 -10.10 8.44 22.12
N ALA A 301 -10.99 9.16 21.45
CA ALA A 301 -10.73 10.55 21.09
C ALA A 301 -11.07 11.47 22.27
N SER A 302 -10.13 12.31 22.71
CA SER A 302 -10.40 13.31 23.77
C SER A 302 -11.18 14.53 23.26
N VAL A 303 -11.25 14.71 21.93
CA VAL A 303 -12.01 15.75 21.24
C VAL A 303 -12.66 15.19 19.98
N THR A 304 -13.73 15.82 19.50
CA THR A 304 -14.27 15.52 18.17
C THR A 304 -13.31 16.05 17.11
N GLY A 305 -12.87 15.20 16.18
CA GLY A 305 -11.82 15.54 15.23
C GLY A 305 -11.63 14.51 14.13
N LEU A 306 -10.69 14.79 13.24
CA LEU A 306 -10.28 13.89 12.17
C LEU A 306 -9.22 12.92 12.69
N LEU A 307 -9.48 11.62 12.58
CA LEU A 307 -8.51 10.58 12.91
C LEU A 307 -7.38 10.56 11.87
N SER A 308 -6.14 10.63 12.34
CA SER A 308 -4.92 10.51 11.54
C SER A 308 -4.11 9.32 12.04
N ILE A 309 -3.74 8.44 11.11
CA ILE A 309 -3.07 7.17 11.39
C ILE A 309 -1.86 7.04 10.46
N ASP A 310 -0.72 6.63 11.02
CA ASP A 310 0.37 6.06 10.22
C ASP A 310 0.02 4.61 9.85
N THR A 311 -0.60 4.44 8.68
CA THR A 311 -1.10 3.13 8.22
C THR A 311 0.01 2.13 7.98
N ALA A 312 1.19 2.60 7.54
CA ALA A 312 2.33 1.72 7.29
C ALA A 312 2.92 1.18 8.60
N ALA A 313 3.06 2.04 9.62
CA ALA A 313 3.45 1.60 10.95
C ALA A 313 2.42 0.65 11.57
N LEU A 314 1.11 0.90 11.37
CA LEU A 314 0.05 0.00 11.85
C LEU A 314 0.12 -1.39 11.19
N GLU A 315 0.35 -1.46 9.87
CA GLU A 315 0.51 -2.72 9.15
C GLU A 315 1.76 -3.48 9.62
N ASN A 316 2.90 -2.79 9.72
CA ASN A 316 4.15 -3.39 10.22
C ASN A 316 4.03 -3.89 11.66
N PHE A 317 3.30 -3.19 12.52
CA PHE A 317 3.01 -3.64 13.88
C PHE A 317 2.26 -4.99 13.86
N ASN A 318 1.26 -5.14 13.00
CA ASN A 318 0.45 -6.37 12.90
C ASN A 318 1.15 -7.53 12.17
N LEU A 319 2.26 -7.26 11.46
CA LEU A 319 3.12 -8.31 10.91
C LEU A 319 3.98 -8.98 11.99
N VAL A 320 4.17 -8.34 13.15
CA VAL A 320 4.87 -8.96 14.29
C VAL A 320 3.98 -10.04 14.90
N PRO A 321 4.50 -11.26 15.17
CA PRO A 321 3.71 -12.32 15.80
C PRO A 321 3.15 -11.90 17.18
N ASN A 322 2.03 -12.51 17.57
CA ASN A 322 1.43 -12.42 18.91
C ASN A 322 0.98 -11.04 19.38
N VAL A 323 1.04 -10.02 18.53
CA VAL A 323 0.50 -8.69 18.80
C VAL A 323 -0.62 -8.39 17.82
N MET A 324 -1.51 -7.48 18.19
CA MET A 324 -2.47 -6.92 17.25
C MET A 324 -2.76 -5.47 17.59
N CYS A 325 -3.02 -4.66 16.56
CA CYS A 325 -3.62 -3.35 16.69
C CYS A 325 -4.59 -3.12 15.54
N THR A 326 -5.79 -2.64 15.83
CA THR A 326 -6.78 -2.32 14.79
C THR A 326 -7.43 -0.97 15.07
N SER A 327 -7.90 -0.32 14.02
CA SER A 327 -8.51 1.00 14.09
C SER A 327 -9.68 1.12 13.12
N ARG A 328 -10.47 2.17 13.30
CA ARG A 328 -11.30 2.70 12.22
C ARG A 328 -10.41 3.25 11.09
N GLN A 329 -11.01 3.57 9.95
CA GLN A 329 -10.29 4.06 8.79
C GLN A 329 -9.59 5.40 9.04
N ASN A 330 -8.46 5.61 8.39
CA ASN A 330 -7.75 6.88 8.42
C ASN A 330 -8.61 8.01 7.81
N ASN A 331 -8.39 9.25 8.24
CA ASN A 331 -9.07 10.46 7.76
C ASN A 331 -10.60 10.44 7.89
N ILE A 332 -11.15 9.76 8.91
CA ILE A 332 -12.57 9.84 9.24
C ILE A 332 -12.81 10.70 10.47
N LEU A 333 -14.01 11.26 10.59
CA LEU A 333 -14.42 11.95 11.80
C LEU A 333 -14.66 10.95 12.95
N VAL A 334 -14.05 11.24 14.10
CA VAL A 334 -14.26 10.55 15.38
C VAL A 334 -14.86 11.53 16.38
N GLU A 335 -15.80 11.06 17.17
CA GLU A 335 -16.47 11.85 18.21
C GLU A 335 -15.71 11.75 19.52
N LYS A 336 -15.75 12.82 20.31
CA LYS A 336 -15.22 12.84 21.67
C LYS A 336 -15.75 11.66 22.50
N ASP A 337 -14.85 11.07 23.30
CA ASP A 337 -15.05 9.96 24.23
C ASP A 337 -15.50 8.65 23.56
N LYS A 338 -15.51 8.57 22.22
CA LYS A 338 -15.80 7.33 21.49
C LYS A 338 -14.52 6.54 21.19
N PRO A 339 -14.55 5.21 21.31
CA PRO A 339 -13.43 4.36 20.91
C PRO A 339 -13.28 4.37 19.39
N PHE A 340 -12.03 4.38 18.91
CA PHE A 340 -11.72 4.30 17.49
C PHE A 340 -10.66 3.24 17.15
N ALA A 341 -9.90 2.75 18.12
CA ALA A 341 -8.89 1.70 17.93
C ALA A 341 -8.76 0.82 19.16
N GLY A 342 -8.09 -0.32 19.02
CA GLY A 342 -7.72 -1.19 20.12
C GLY A 342 -6.47 -2.02 19.83
N SER A 343 -5.68 -2.27 20.86
CA SER A 343 -4.48 -3.12 20.80
C SER A 343 -4.60 -4.29 21.77
N ARG A 344 -4.01 -5.43 21.43
CA ARG A 344 -3.93 -6.60 22.30
C ARG A 344 -2.52 -7.19 22.27
N ALA A 345 -2.05 -7.65 23.43
CA ALA A 345 -1.12 -8.77 23.49
C ALA A 345 -1.96 -10.06 23.43
N ILE A 346 -1.64 -10.97 22.52
CA ILE A 346 -2.47 -12.15 22.26
C ILE A 346 -2.24 -13.25 23.33
N PRO A 347 -1.00 -13.66 23.64
CA PRO A 347 -0.72 -14.59 24.73
C PRO A 347 -0.65 -13.86 26.09
N LEU A 348 -0.89 -14.61 27.17
CA LEU A 348 -0.77 -14.12 28.56
C LEU A 348 0.62 -13.56 28.87
N TYR A 349 1.65 -14.16 28.24
CA TYR A 349 3.03 -13.70 28.29
C TYR A 349 3.56 -13.58 26.86
N LEU A 350 3.99 -12.38 26.49
CA LEU A 350 4.60 -12.08 25.20
C LEU A 350 6.11 -12.25 25.27
N ASP A 351 6.72 -12.84 24.24
CA ASP A 351 8.18 -12.93 24.12
C ASP A 351 8.76 -11.52 23.96
N ARG A 352 9.81 -11.20 24.72
CA ARG A 352 10.47 -9.89 24.72
C ARG A 352 10.92 -9.48 23.32
N SER A 353 11.40 -10.42 22.51
CA SER A 353 11.84 -10.11 21.14
C SER A 353 10.68 -9.65 20.25
N HIS A 354 9.48 -10.22 20.41
CA HIS A 354 8.27 -9.77 19.71
C HIS A 354 7.79 -8.42 20.25
N PHE A 355 7.82 -8.23 21.57
CA PHE A 355 7.49 -6.95 22.20
C PHE A 355 8.38 -5.79 21.72
N GLU A 356 9.70 -5.99 21.74
CA GLU A 356 10.68 -4.97 21.34
C GLU A 356 10.54 -4.65 19.85
N HIS A 357 10.47 -5.67 18.98
CA HIS A 357 10.20 -5.46 17.56
C HIS A 357 8.88 -4.72 17.31
N ALA A 358 7.80 -5.08 18.01
CA ALA A 358 6.50 -4.42 17.87
C ALA A 358 6.62 -2.92 18.20
N LEU A 359 7.34 -2.55 19.27
CA LEU A 359 7.61 -1.15 19.56
C LEU A 359 8.47 -0.49 18.48
N GLU A 360 9.52 -1.15 17.99
CA GLU A 360 10.42 -0.62 16.95
C GLU A 360 9.71 -0.33 15.63
N THR A 361 8.63 -1.05 15.29
CA THR A 361 7.84 -0.76 14.08
C THR A 361 7.21 0.64 14.09
N ILE A 362 7.03 1.24 15.27
CA ILE A 362 6.58 2.62 15.45
C ILE A 362 7.82 3.53 15.57
N GLU A 363 8.54 3.69 14.45
CA GLU A 363 9.79 4.47 14.42
C GLU A 363 9.56 5.96 14.72
N LYS A 364 8.42 6.50 14.28
CA LYS A 364 8.02 7.91 14.46
C LYS A 364 6.70 7.99 15.22
N PRO A 365 6.71 7.81 16.55
CA PRO A 365 5.49 7.98 17.34
C PRO A 365 4.99 9.44 17.21
N PRO A 366 3.67 9.66 17.31
CA PRO A 366 2.63 8.68 17.64
C PRO A 366 2.02 7.96 16.43
N LEU A 367 1.43 6.77 16.66
CA LEU A 367 0.69 6.01 15.65
C LEU A 367 -0.69 6.61 15.35
N PHE A 368 -1.37 7.08 16.40
CA PHE A 368 -2.72 7.65 16.33
C PHE A 368 -2.71 9.11 16.78
N THR A 369 -3.29 9.99 15.98
CA THR A 369 -3.55 11.38 16.36
C THR A 369 -4.98 11.75 16.00
N VAL A 370 -5.64 12.58 16.81
CA VAL A 370 -6.92 13.19 16.44
C VAL A 370 -6.70 14.68 16.20
N LEU A 371 -6.91 15.12 14.96
CA LEU A 371 -6.78 16.51 14.56
C LEU A 371 -8.11 17.24 14.83
N PRO A 372 -8.15 18.23 15.74
CA PRO A 372 -9.39 18.95 16.03
C PRO A 372 -9.90 19.68 14.78
N ILE A 373 -11.21 19.66 14.55
CA ILE A 373 -11.83 20.48 13.52
C ILE A 373 -11.73 21.94 13.94
N LYS A 374 -11.12 22.78 13.10
CA LYS A 374 -11.04 24.23 13.31
C LYS A 374 -12.10 24.91 12.45
N PRO A 375 -13.16 25.48 13.05
CA PRO A 375 -14.17 26.24 12.31
C PRO A 375 -13.52 27.36 11.49
N ALA A 376 -14.04 27.59 10.28
CA ALA A 376 -13.56 28.61 9.36
C ALA A 376 -14.64 29.64 9.05
N LYS A 377 -14.22 30.84 8.64
CA LYS A 377 -15.08 31.78 7.94
C LYS A 377 -15.18 31.36 6.48
N VAL A 378 -16.38 31.10 6.00
CA VAL A 378 -16.65 30.52 4.69
C VAL A 378 -17.23 31.57 3.75
N GLY A 379 -16.56 31.80 2.62
CA GLY A 379 -17.14 32.48 1.47
C GLY A 379 -17.73 31.45 0.51
N ILE A 380 -18.97 31.65 0.07
CA ILE A 380 -19.59 30.78 -0.94
C ILE A 380 -19.64 31.54 -2.27
N LEU A 381 -19.12 30.92 -3.32
CA LEU A 381 -19.22 31.44 -4.69
C LEU A 381 -20.04 30.46 -5.52
N VAL A 382 -21.18 30.90 -6.04
CA VAL A 382 -22.00 30.13 -6.98
C VAL A 382 -21.70 30.66 -8.37
N THR A 383 -21.16 29.83 -9.26
CA THR A 383 -20.95 30.18 -10.66
C THR A 383 -22.07 29.62 -11.52
N GLY A 384 -22.39 30.30 -12.61
CA GLY A 384 -23.46 29.92 -13.51
C GLY A 384 -24.20 31.14 -14.03
N THR A 385 -24.04 31.41 -15.32
CA THR A 385 -24.65 32.57 -16.00
C THR A 385 -26.18 32.58 -15.88
N GLU A 386 -26.81 31.40 -15.85
CA GLU A 386 -28.24 31.21 -15.65
C GLU A 386 -28.72 31.59 -14.25
N VAL A 387 -27.90 31.33 -13.22
CA VAL A 387 -28.19 31.71 -11.83
C VAL A 387 -27.98 33.22 -11.67
N TYR A 388 -26.87 33.74 -12.20
CA TYR A 388 -26.53 35.15 -12.15
C TYR A 388 -27.60 36.04 -12.80
N ARG A 389 -28.16 35.62 -13.94
CA ARG A 389 -29.25 36.34 -14.63
C ARG A 389 -30.63 36.12 -14.01
N GLY A 390 -30.74 35.29 -12.96
CA GLY A 390 -32.01 34.97 -12.31
C GLY A 390 -32.95 34.12 -13.16
N LEU A 391 -32.42 33.37 -14.15
CA LEU A 391 -33.22 32.44 -14.96
C LEU A 391 -33.62 31.21 -14.15
N ILE A 392 -32.78 30.82 -13.19
CA ILE A 392 -33.06 29.77 -12.21
C ILE A 392 -32.66 30.23 -10.80
N GLU A 393 -33.25 29.60 -9.79
CA GLU A 393 -32.91 29.82 -8.38
C GLU A 393 -31.68 28.99 -7.97
N ASP A 394 -30.80 29.56 -7.16
CA ASP A 394 -29.68 28.83 -6.57
C ASP A 394 -30.15 27.78 -5.56
N LYS A 395 -29.57 26.58 -5.67
CA LYS A 395 -29.77 25.47 -4.73
C LYS A 395 -28.47 25.02 -4.05
N PHE A 396 -27.33 25.56 -4.43
CA PHE A 396 -26.04 25.21 -3.84
C PHE A 396 -25.82 25.89 -2.50
N GLU A 397 -26.06 27.19 -2.38
CA GLU A 397 -25.81 27.93 -1.14
C GLU A 397 -26.47 27.25 0.08
N PRO A 398 -27.76 26.83 0.04
CA PRO A 398 -28.39 26.19 1.19
C PRO A 398 -27.82 24.79 1.50
N VAL A 399 -27.26 24.10 0.49
CA VAL A 399 -26.60 22.79 0.65
C VAL A 399 -25.23 22.98 1.29
N ILE A 400 -24.43 23.91 0.79
CA ILE A 400 -23.10 24.20 1.31
C ILE A 400 -23.18 24.75 2.73
N ARG A 401 -24.05 25.74 2.97
CA ARG A 401 -24.28 26.35 4.28
C ARG A 401 -24.53 25.29 5.36
N ARG A 402 -25.49 24.39 5.13
CA ARG A 402 -25.80 23.29 6.07
C ARG A 402 -24.60 22.40 6.36
N LYS A 403 -23.77 22.09 5.35
CA LYS A 403 -22.60 21.23 5.52
C LYS A 403 -21.46 21.90 6.29
N VAL A 404 -21.24 23.21 6.10
CA VAL A 404 -20.19 23.93 6.83
C VAL A 404 -20.62 24.29 8.26
N GLU A 405 -21.90 24.64 8.46
CA GLU A 405 -22.46 24.92 9.79
C GLU A 405 -22.47 23.67 10.69
N TYR A 406 -22.59 22.46 10.11
CA TYR A 406 -22.39 21.20 10.85
C TYR A 406 -21.02 21.13 11.54
N PHE A 407 -19.99 21.77 10.98
CA PHE A 407 -18.66 21.89 11.57
C PHE A 407 -18.46 23.20 12.34
N ASN A 408 -19.55 23.88 12.72
CA ASN A 408 -19.56 25.19 13.37
C ASN A 408 -18.87 26.31 12.59
N CYS A 409 -18.67 26.15 11.28
CA CYS A 409 -18.13 27.20 10.43
C CYS A 409 -19.19 28.30 10.19
N GLN A 410 -18.73 29.53 9.96
CA GLN A 410 -19.60 30.68 9.72
C GLN A 410 -19.53 31.08 8.25
N VAL A 411 -20.65 31.10 7.53
CA VAL A 411 -20.70 31.71 6.20
C VAL A 411 -20.70 33.23 6.35
N VAL A 412 -19.62 33.88 5.90
CA VAL A 412 -19.44 35.34 6.03
C VAL A 412 -20.06 36.10 4.85
N HIS A 413 -20.07 35.50 3.67
CA HIS A 413 -20.69 36.05 2.47
C HIS A 413 -20.98 34.94 1.46
N ALA A 414 -22.02 35.13 0.66
CA ALA A 414 -22.34 34.27 -0.47
C ALA A 414 -22.59 35.17 -1.69
N ALA A 415 -21.91 34.86 -2.79
CA ALA A 415 -21.97 35.61 -4.04
C ALA A 415 -22.34 34.70 -5.20
N VAL A 416 -22.99 35.27 -6.22
CA VAL A 416 -23.29 34.60 -7.49
C VAL A 416 -22.54 35.34 -8.59
N SER A 417 -21.85 34.61 -9.46
CA SER A 417 -21.10 35.17 -10.60
C SER A 417 -21.54 34.52 -11.91
N ALA A 418 -21.51 35.29 -13.01
CA ALA A 418 -21.57 34.69 -14.34
C ALA A 418 -20.28 33.89 -14.62
N ASP A 419 -20.29 33.08 -15.68
CA ASP A 419 -19.14 32.29 -16.14
C ASP A 419 -18.11 33.15 -16.89
N GLU A 420 -17.67 34.23 -16.24
CA GLU A 420 -16.67 35.16 -16.76
C GLU A 420 -15.50 35.25 -15.78
N ALA A 421 -14.29 34.96 -16.27
CA ALA A 421 -13.10 34.83 -15.42
C ALA A 421 -12.80 36.10 -14.58
N ASP A 422 -13.00 37.29 -15.14
CA ASP A 422 -12.78 38.55 -14.43
C ASP A 422 -13.81 38.78 -13.30
N GLN A 423 -15.07 38.44 -13.55
CA GLN A 423 -16.12 38.58 -12.55
C GLN A 423 -15.91 37.59 -11.40
N ILE A 424 -15.55 36.34 -11.71
CA ILE A 424 -15.22 35.32 -10.73
C ILE A 424 -14.03 35.77 -9.87
N ALA A 425 -12.98 36.34 -10.47
CA ALA A 425 -11.83 36.85 -9.73
C ALA A 425 -12.19 38.03 -8.82
N GLN A 426 -13.08 38.92 -9.28
CA GLN A 426 -13.57 40.03 -8.48
C GLN A 426 -14.40 39.54 -7.28
N GLU A 427 -15.31 38.58 -7.48
CA GLU A 427 -16.11 38.04 -6.37
C GLU A 427 -15.26 37.27 -5.36
N VAL A 428 -14.26 36.52 -5.82
CA VAL A 428 -13.27 35.91 -4.91
C VAL A 428 -12.57 36.98 -4.06
N SER A 429 -12.17 38.10 -4.67
CA SER A 429 -11.55 39.22 -3.96
C SER A 429 -12.50 39.84 -2.92
N ASN A 430 -13.80 39.95 -3.24
CA ASN A 430 -14.83 40.41 -2.30
C ASN A 430 -14.99 39.45 -1.11
N LEU A 431 -15.04 38.14 -1.37
CA LEU A 431 -15.13 37.11 -0.32
C LEU A 431 -13.92 37.16 0.63
N LEU A 432 -12.72 37.36 0.10
CA LEU A 432 -11.51 37.56 0.90
C LEU A 432 -11.58 38.84 1.73
N ALA A 433 -12.09 39.94 1.18
CA ALA A 433 -12.29 41.20 1.91
C ALA A 433 -13.31 41.07 3.06
N CYS A 434 -14.29 40.17 2.93
CA CYS A 434 -15.20 39.79 4.01
C CYS A 434 -14.55 38.88 5.08
N GLY A 435 -13.27 38.52 4.91
CA GLY A 435 -12.49 37.73 5.86
C GLY A 435 -12.71 36.23 5.75
N ALA A 436 -12.99 35.70 4.56
CA ALA A 436 -13.11 34.26 4.34
C ALA A 436 -11.74 33.54 4.46
N ASP A 437 -11.69 32.52 5.32
CA ASP A 437 -10.54 31.60 5.46
C ASP A 437 -10.68 30.35 4.57
N LEU A 438 -11.90 30.10 4.09
CA LEU A 438 -12.26 29.02 3.17
C LEU A 438 -13.25 29.55 2.14
N ILE A 439 -12.94 29.41 0.87
CA ILE A 439 -13.84 29.73 -0.24
C ILE A 439 -14.36 28.40 -0.80
N ILE A 440 -15.67 28.24 -0.85
CA ILE A 440 -16.31 27.11 -1.50
C ILE A 440 -16.96 27.61 -2.78
N THR A 441 -16.44 27.17 -3.93
CA THR A 441 -17.06 27.45 -5.22
C THR A 441 -17.93 26.29 -5.65
N THR A 442 -19.10 26.57 -6.23
CA THR A 442 -20.06 25.57 -6.68
C THR A 442 -20.50 25.84 -8.09
N ALA A 443 -20.84 24.78 -8.82
CA ALA A 443 -21.01 24.82 -10.28
C ALA A 443 -19.72 25.27 -10.97
N GLY A 444 -19.68 25.18 -12.30
CA GLY A 444 -18.48 25.55 -13.05
C GLY A 444 -17.21 24.75 -12.71
N LEU A 445 -17.30 23.41 -12.62
CA LEU A 445 -16.11 22.55 -12.55
C LEU A 445 -16.22 21.42 -13.59
N SER A 446 -16.84 21.73 -14.72
CA SER A 446 -17.11 20.77 -15.79
C SER A 446 -15.90 20.65 -16.71
N VAL A 447 -16.01 19.75 -17.69
CA VAL A 447 -15.13 19.75 -18.88
C VAL A 447 -15.59 20.74 -19.95
N ASP A 448 -16.66 21.49 -19.67
CA ASP A 448 -17.27 22.42 -20.60
C ASP A 448 -16.28 23.56 -20.93
N PRO A 449 -15.96 23.81 -22.22
CA PRO A 449 -15.08 24.91 -22.60
C PRO A 449 -15.58 26.30 -22.18
N ASP A 450 -16.89 26.47 -22.02
CA ASP A 450 -17.50 27.74 -21.60
C ASP A 450 -17.41 27.96 -20.08
N ASP A 451 -16.94 26.96 -19.33
CA ASP A 451 -16.74 27.04 -17.88
C ASP A 451 -15.45 27.80 -17.54
N GLN A 452 -15.60 29.07 -17.17
CA GLN A 452 -14.49 29.96 -16.83
C GLN A 452 -14.12 29.97 -15.35
N THR A 453 -14.72 29.10 -14.52
CA THR A 453 -14.49 29.12 -13.06
C THR A 453 -13.04 28.84 -12.71
N HIS A 454 -12.44 27.81 -13.32
CA HIS A 454 -11.04 27.49 -13.09
C HIS A 454 -10.12 28.66 -13.51
N THR A 455 -10.39 29.25 -14.68
CA THR A 455 -9.66 30.42 -15.19
C THR A 455 -9.79 31.62 -14.25
N GLY A 456 -11.01 31.88 -13.75
CA GLY A 456 -11.29 32.98 -12.82
C GLY A 456 -10.62 32.79 -11.47
N LEU A 457 -10.60 31.57 -10.93
CA LEU A 457 -9.85 31.25 -9.71
C LEU A 457 -8.35 31.46 -9.89
N ILE A 458 -7.77 30.98 -11.00
CA ILE A 458 -6.35 31.23 -11.32
C ILE A 458 -6.07 32.72 -11.41
N ARG A 459 -6.94 33.49 -12.07
CA ARG A 459 -6.83 34.95 -12.18
C ARG A 459 -6.94 35.64 -10.81
N ALA A 460 -7.68 35.07 -9.87
CA ALA A 460 -7.76 35.52 -8.48
C ALA A 460 -6.51 35.17 -7.65
N GLY A 461 -5.53 34.44 -8.21
CA GLY A 461 -4.31 34.03 -7.54
C GLY A 461 -4.38 32.63 -6.92
N LEU A 462 -5.12 31.69 -7.52
CA LEU A 462 -5.18 30.31 -7.08
C LEU A 462 -3.85 29.58 -7.32
N GLU A 463 -3.29 29.03 -6.25
CA GLU A 463 -2.06 28.25 -6.22
C GLU A 463 -2.31 26.83 -5.66
N ASP A 464 -1.31 25.95 -5.77
CA ASP A 464 -1.33 24.57 -5.28
C ASP A 464 -2.53 23.73 -5.76
N VAL A 465 -2.92 23.91 -7.03
CA VAL A 465 -4.16 23.36 -7.58
C VAL A 465 -4.14 21.84 -7.70
N LEU A 466 -5.07 21.20 -6.99
CA LEU A 466 -5.45 19.82 -7.13
C LEU A 466 -6.84 19.73 -7.75
N TYR A 467 -6.87 19.63 -9.07
CA TYR A 467 -8.09 19.37 -9.82
C TYR A 467 -8.27 17.88 -10.08
N GLY A 468 -9.48 17.38 -9.84
CA GLY A 468 -9.85 15.99 -10.07
C GLY A 468 -9.50 15.07 -8.89
N ALA A 469 -10.44 14.20 -8.54
CA ALA A 469 -10.29 13.14 -7.56
C ALA A 469 -10.97 11.84 -8.04
N PRO A 470 -10.42 10.65 -7.74
CA PRO A 470 -11.08 9.37 -8.00
C PRO A 470 -12.22 9.12 -6.98
N ILE A 471 -13.19 10.03 -6.93
CA ILE A 471 -14.34 10.00 -6.01
C ILE A 471 -15.62 10.14 -6.82
N LEU A 472 -16.57 9.23 -6.63
CA LEU A 472 -17.87 9.23 -7.27
C LEU A 472 -18.96 9.13 -6.19
N PRO A 473 -19.82 10.15 -6.00
CA PRO A 473 -19.95 11.39 -6.77
C PRO A 473 -18.95 12.49 -6.33
N GLY A 474 -18.52 13.33 -7.30
CA GLY A 474 -17.68 14.49 -7.04
C GLY A 474 -16.28 14.47 -7.66
N ALA A 475 -16.12 13.78 -8.80
CA ALA A 475 -14.82 13.55 -9.43
C ALA A 475 -14.10 14.85 -9.83
N MET A 476 -14.83 15.89 -10.22
CA MET A 476 -14.28 17.16 -10.68
C MET A 476 -14.06 18.17 -9.55
N THR A 477 -13.87 17.70 -8.32
CA THR A 477 -13.57 18.60 -7.20
C THR A 477 -12.21 19.26 -7.40
N LEU A 478 -12.08 20.47 -6.86
CA LEU A 478 -10.86 21.27 -6.90
C LEU A 478 -10.43 21.61 -5.47
N VAL A 479 -9.15 21.51 -5.16
CA VAL A 479 -8.57 22.05 -3.93
C VAL A 479 -7.41 22.95 -4.29
N GLY A 480 -7.27 24.08 -3.60
CA GLY A 480 -6.11 24.96 -3.75
C GLY A 480 -6.11 26.04 -2.70
N ARG A 481 -5.35 27.12 -2.93
CA ARG A 481 -5.22 28.23 -2.00
C ARG A 481 -5.15 29.56 -2.73
N ILE A 482 -5.75 30.60 -2.15
CA ILE A 482 -5.62 31.99 -2.59
C ILE A 482 -5.23 32.81 -1.37
N ASN A 483 -4.06 33.44 -1.39
CA ASN A 483 -3.50 34.16 -0.23
C ASN A 483 -3.43 33.26 1.03
N HIS A 484 -4.23 33.55 2.06
CA HIS A 484 -4.34 32.74 3.28
C HIS A 484 -5.52 31.76 3.24
N ALA A 485 -6.47 31.96 2.32
CA ALA A 485 -7.72 31.22 2.26
C ALA A 485 -7.56 29.93 1.45
N ARG A 486 -8.18 28.85 1.92
CA ARG A 486 -8.28 27.60 1.17
C ARG A 486 -9.42 27.71 0.16
N VAL A 487 -9.30 27.02 -0.96
CA VAL A 487 -10.36 26.95 -1.98
C VAL A 487 -10.79 25.50 -2.16
N LEU A 488 -12.10 25.26 -2.15
CA LEU A 488 -12.71 23.96 -2.41
C LEU A 488 -13.80 24.10 -3.48
N GLY A 489 -13.58 23.49 -4.63
CA GLY A 489 -14.55 23.37 -5.70
C GLY A 489 -15.46 22.17 -5.51
N VAL A 490 -16.77 22.41 -5.53
CA VAL A 490 -17.82 21.40 -5.32
C VAL A 490 -18.59 21.18 -6.62
N PRO A 491 -18.50 19.98 -7.23
CA PRO A 491 -19.23 19.68 -8.46
C PRO A 491 -20.75 19.64 -8.26
N ALA A 492 -21.49 19.83 -9.35
CA ALA A 492 -22.96 19.90 -9.36
C ALA A 492 -23.66 18.66 -8.78
N CYS A 493 -22.98 17.52 -8.71
CA CYS A 493 -23.46 16.31 -8.05
C CYS A 493 -23.93 16.52 -6.60
N ALA A 494 -23.45 17.57 -5.90
CA ALA A 494 -23.86 17.92 -4.55
C ALA A 494 -25.35 18.28 -4.43
N LEU A 495 -26.02 18.65 -5.52
CA LEU A 495 -27.47 18.87 -5.54
C LEU A 495 -28.27 17.56 -5.53
N PHE A 496 -27.68 16.47 -6.03
CA PHE A 496 -28.37 15.20 -6.24
C PHE A 496 -27.99 14.14 -5.20
N HIS A 497 -26.80 14.26 -4.60
CA HIS A 497 -26.26 13.29 -3.66
C HIS A 497 -26.03 13.93 -2.29
N LYS A 498 -26.55 13.28 -1.25
CA LYS A 498 -26.39 13.72 0.15
C LYS A 498 -24.91 13.76 0.58
N THR A 499 -24.12 12.80 0.11
CA THR A 499 -22.69 12.67 0.43
C THR A 499 -21.88 12.62 -0.86
N THR A 500 -20.84 13.45 -0.96
CA THR A 500 -19.96 13.60 -2.13
C THR A 500 -18.49 13.74 -1.70
N SER A 501 -17.60 14.04 -2.65
CA SER A 501 -16.21 14.43 -2.35
C SER A 501 -16.09 15.56 -1.33
N LEU A 502 -17.07 16.47 -1.25
CA LEU A 502 -17.11 17.54 -0.25
C LEU A 502 -17.06 16.97 1.18
N ASP A 503 -17.82 15.91 1.47
CA ASP A 503 -17.91 15.32 2.82
C ASP A 503 -16.63 14.57 3.22
N LEU A 504 -15.81 14.16 2.25
CA LEU A 504 -14.51 13.54 2.48
C LEU A 504 -13.39 14.59 2.64
N ILE A 505 -13.44 15.67 1.86
CA ILE A 505 -12.35 16.65 1.76
C ILE A 505 -12.50 17.79 2.78
N LEU A 506 -13.71 18.31 2.99
CA LEU A 506 -13.97 19.40 3.92
C LEU A 506 -13.42 19.14 5.34
N PRO A 507 -13.69 18.01 6.01
CA PRO A 507 -13.18 17.79 7.36
C PRO A 507 -11.65 17.73 7.40
N ARG A 508 -11.00 17.27 6.32
CA ARG A 508 -9.53 17.26 6.18
C ARG A 508 -8.97 18.67 6.11
N LEU A 509 -9.58 19.53 5.29
CA LEU A 509 -9.23 20.95 5.25
C LEU A 509 -9.45 21.59 6.62
N LEU A 510 -10.62 21.44 7.24
CA LEU A 510 -10.89 22.05 8.55
C LEU A 510 -9.97 21.53 9.68
N ALA A 511 -9.48 20.29 9.58
CA ALA A 511 -8.45 19.75 10.48
C ALA A 511 -7.04 20.34 10.25
N GLY A 512 -6.87 21.16 9.21
CA GLY A 512 -5.61 21.82 8.86
C GLY A 512 -4.68 20.97 8.01
N GLN A 513 -5.16 19.88 7.40
CA GLN A 513 -4.33 19.07 6.50
C GLN A 513 -4.06 19.83 5.20
N HIS A 514 -2.81 19.81 4.75
CA HIS A 514 -2.45 20.20 3.39
C HIS A 514 -2.54 18.96 2.49
N LEU A 515 -3.48 18.98 1.56
CA LEU A 515 -3.73 17.85 0.67
C LEU A 515 -2.74 17.88 -0.49
N THR A 516 -2.20 16.71 -0.83
CA THR A 516 -1.32 16.51 -1.99
C THR A 516 -2.01 15.71 -3.09
N ARG A 517 -1.39 15.62 -4.28
CA ARG A 517 -1.86 14.73 -5.34
C ARG A 517 -1.95 13.26 -4.89
N LYS A 518 -1.04 12.82 -4.02
CA LYS A 518 -1.04 11.46 -3.45
C LYS A 518 -2.26 11.25 -2.54
N ASP A 519 -2.60 12.25 -1.73
CA ASP A 519 -3.81 12.20 -0.86
C ASP A 519 -5.09 12.08 -1.67
N MET A 520 -5.18 12.80 -2.80
CA MET A 520 -6.33 12.72 -3.68
C MET A 520 -6.40 11.35 -4.37
N ALA A 521 -5.27 10.84 -4.86
CA ALA A 521 -5.19 9.53 -5.48
C ALA A 521 -5.55 8.37 -4.53
N ALA A 522 -5.29 8.51 -3.22
CA ALA A 522 -5.59 7.49 -2.22
C ALA A 522 -7.09 7.14 -2.15
N TYR A 523 -7.99 8.02 -2.57
CA TYR A 523 -9.43 7.72 -2.66
C TYR A 523 -9.80 6.74 -3.78
N ALA A 524 -8.86 6.36 -4.67
CA ALA A 524 -9.14 5.41 -5.75
C ALA A 524 -9.67 4.07 -5.22
N GLN A 525 -9.26 3.69 -4.01
CA GLN A 525 -9.88 2.63 -3.24
C GLN A 525 -10.92 3.24 -2.29
N GLY A 526 -12.16 2.72 -2.33
CA GLY A 526 -13.25 3.19 -1.47
C GLY A 526 -13.99 4.46 -1.93
N GLY A 527 -13.46 5.21 -2.90
CA GLY A 527 -14.07 6.43 -3.43
C GLY A 527 -15.36 6.24 -4.24
N PHE A 528 -15.93 5.04 -4.33
CA PHE A 528 -17.16 4.75 -5.08
C PHE A 528 -18.38 4.67 -4.16
N CYS A 529 -19.32 5.60 -4.28
CA CYS A 529 -20.55 5.64 -3.51
C CYS A 529 -21.60 4.69 -4.09
N LEU A 530 -22.18 3.85 -3.23
CA LEU A 530 -23.22 2.90 -3.61
C LEU A 530 -24.60 3.54 -3.87
N SER A 531 -24.76 4.84 -3.65
CA SER A 531 -26.03 5.56 -3.84
C SER A 531 -27.23 4.89 -3.13
N CYS A 532 -27.01 4.44 -1.89
CA CYS A 532 -28.02 3.75 -1.10
C CYS A 532 -29.28 4.61 -0.90
N LYS A 533 -30.46 3.97 -0.90
CA LYS A 533 -31.75 4.65 -0.65
C LYS A 533 -31.76 5.45 0.66
N ALA A 534 -31.21 4.87 1.73
CA ALA A 534 -30.94 5.56 2.99
C ALA A 534 -29.43 5.73 3.15
N CYS A 535 -28.96 6.97 3.20
CA CYS A 535 -27.55 7.27 3.39
C CYS A 535 -27.12 6.98 4.84
N THR A 536 -26.15 6.08 5.01
CA THR A 536 -25.58 5.70 6.31
C THR A 536 -24.14 6.15 6.49
N PHE A 537 -23.62 7.02 5.62
CA PHE A 537 -22.28 7.61 5.76
C PHE A 537 -22.13 8.27 7.16
N PRO A 538 -20.99 8.09 7.86
CA PRO A 538 -19.75 7.41 7.45
C PRO A 538 -19.67 5.91 7.80
N LYS A 539 -20.79 5.25 8.12
CA LYS A 539 -20.80 3.81 8.42
C LYS A 539 -20.59 2.95 7.17
N CYS A 540 -21.07 3.40 6.01
CA CYS A 540 -20.91 2.73 4.72
C CYS A 540 -19.44 2.68 4.24
N PRO A 541 -19.09 1.94 3.17
CA PRO A 541 -17.72 1.81 2.67
C PRO A 541 -17.20 3.05 1.89
N PHE A 542 -18.01 4.08 1.69
CA PHE A 542 -17.62 5.24 0.88
C PHE A 542 -16.51 6.06 1.55
N GLY A 543 -15.44 6.33 0.80
CA GLY A 543 -14.25 7.06 1.24
C GLY A 543 -13.31 6.28 2.16
N LYS A 544 -13.36 4.93 2.13
CA LYS A 544 -12.63 4.04 3.05
C LYS A 544 -11.59 3.15 2.42
#